data_AF-A0A9D8MZ73-F1
#
_entry.id   AF-A0A9D8MZ73-F1
#
_cell.length_a   1.000
_cell.length_b   1.000
_cell.length_c   1.000
_cell.angle_alpha   90.00
_cell.angle_beta   90.00
_cell.angle_gamma   90.00
#
_symmetry.space_group_name_H-M   'P 1'
#
loop_
_entity.id
_entity.type
_entity.pdbx_description
1 polymer ?
#
loop_
_entity_poly.entity_id
_entity_poly.type
_entity_poly.pdbx_seq_one_letter_code
_entity_poly.pdbx_strand_id
1 'polypeptide(L)'
;MKNLLKDLLLAVMAGLSISIGCIAFLSSGDKAIGAAAFAVGLFMVVNFKFNLFTGKVCYSLDNKPSYILRLLIIWVGNLIGALAVAGLMRLTRFDGLIETCKTIVAAKLGGSYLSSFVLGIFCNILIYLAVHGYSRFENSVAKFAALFFGVFIFVFCGFEHCVADMFYLAFAGSFTAESLFFLLFVTLGNIVGGLLLPAVDKLVNLK
;
A
#
# COMPACT_ATOMS: atom_id res chain seq x y z
N MET A 1 26.33 1.27 -2.60
CA MET A 1 26.00 0.75 -1.25
C MET A 1 25.27 1.78 -0.38
N LYS A 2 25.80 3.00 -0.15
CA LYS A 2 25.14 4.03 0.67
C LYS A 2 23.70 4.39 0.24
N ASN A 3 23.43 4.45 -1.07
CA ASN A 3 22.09 4.77 -1.58
C ASN A 3 21.09 3.60 -1.42
N LEU A 4 21.58 2.35 -1.44
CA LEU A 4 20.73 1.17 -1.37
C LEU A 4 20.22 0.93 0.06
N LEU A 5 21.11 1.09 1.05
CA LEU A 5 20.75 1.02 2.46
C LEU A 5 19.76 2.12 2.83
N LYS A 6 19.98 3.35 2.34
CA LYS A 6 19.02 4.46 2.53
C LYS A 6 17.65 4.11 1.94
N ASP A 7 17.61 3.60 0.71
CA ASP A 7 16.34 3.23 0.07
C ASP A 7 15.60 2.14 0.85
N LEU A 8 16.33 1.13 1.33
CA LEU A 8 15.78 0.06 2.17
C LEU A 8 15.22 0.60 3.49
N LEU A 9 15.96 1.43 4.22
CA LEU A 9 15.49 2.01 5.49
C LEU A 9 14.23 2.85 5.30
N LEU A 10 14.20 3.70 4.27
CA LEU A 10 13.00 4.47 3.93
C LEU A 10 11.82 3.58 3.50
N ALA A 11 12.10 2.41 2.93
CA ALA A 11 11.08 1.44 2.57
C ALA A 11 10.53 0.68 3.78
N VAL A 12 11.38 0.32 4.73
CA VAL A 12 10.94 -0.24 6.02
C VAL A 12 10.00 0.73 6.74
N MET A 13 10.36 2.01 6.78
CA MET A 13 9.51 3.05 7.38
C MET A 13 8.17 3.22 6.66
N ALA A 14 8.12 3.05 5.34
CA ALA A 14 6.86 3.07 4.61
C ALA A 14 5.97 1.85 4.94
N GLY A 15 6.55 0.65 4.99
CA GLY A 15 5.82 -0.56 5.40
C GLY A 15 5.25 -0.45 6.81
N LEU A 16 6.04 0.09 7.74
CA LEU A 16 5.61 0.41 9.10
C LEU A 16 4.43 1.40 9.10
N SER A 17 4.53 2.48 8.32
CA SER A 17 3.50 3.52 8.25
C SER A 17 2.16 2.97 7.72
N ILE A 18 2.19 2.15 6.66
CA ILE A 18 0.97 1.49 6.14
C ILE A 18 0.40 0.52 7.19
N SER A 19 1.24 -0.20 7.91
CA SER A 19 0.80 -1.13 8.96
C SER A 19 0.08 -0.42 10.13
N ILE A 20 0.49 0.81 10.48
CA ILE A 20 -0.25 1.65 11.44
C ILE A 20 -1.66 1.94 10.92
N GLY A 21 -1.81 2.24 9.63
CA GLY A 21 -3.12 2.39 8.99
C GLY A 21 -3.95 1.11 9.08
N CYS A 22 -3.36 -0.06 8.85
CA CYS A 22 -4.05 -1.34 8.99
C CYS A 22 -4.52 -1.61 10.43
N ILE A 23 -3.70 -1.31 11.44
CA ILE A 23 -4.09 -1.44 12.86
C ILE A 23 -5.23 -0.48 13.20
N ALA A 24 -5.17 0.77 12.72
CA ALA A 24 -6.25 1.74 12.91
C ALA A 24 -7.58 1.25 12.31
N PHE A 25 -7.53 0.67 11.10
CA PHE A 25 -8.70 0.04 10.47
C PHE A 25 -9.25 -1.11 11.32
N LEU A 26 -8.40 -2.05 11.74
CA LEU A 26 -8.81 -3.20 12.56
C LEU A 26 -9.39 -2.79 13.92
N SER A 27 -8.87 -1.72 14.51
CA SER A 27 -9.28 -1.24 15.83
C SER A 27 -10.62 -0.51 15.80
N SER A 28 -11.07 -0.06 14.63
CA SER A 28 -12.23 0.82 14.52
C SER A 28 -13.57 0.12 14.77
N GLY A 29 -13.69 -1.16 14.43
CA GLY A 29 -14.96 -1.90 14.46
C GLY A 29 -16.01 -1.45 13.42
N ASP A 30 -15.84 -0.28 12.80
CA ASP A 30 -16.68 0.27 11.74
C ASP A 30 -15.86 0.45 10.45
N LYS A 31 -16.43 0.03 9.33
CA LYS A 31 -15.74 0.03 8.04
C LYS A 31 -15.42 1.44 7.53
N ALA A 32 -16.32 2.39 7.70
CA ALA A 32 -16.15 3.76 7.21
C ALA A 32 -15.14 4.54 8.08
N ILE A 33 -15.28 4.43 9.40
CA ILE A 33 -14.35 5.07 10.35
C ILE A 33 -12.96 4.45 10.21
N GLY A 34 -12.88 3.12 10.08
CA GLY A 34 -11.62 2.42 9.84
C GLY A 34 -10.94 2.86 8.54
N ALA A 35 -11.71 2.98 7.45
CA ALA A 35 -11.18 3.46 6.17
C ALA A 35 -10.67 4.90 6.24
N ALA A 36 -11.36 5.78 6.99
CA ALA A 36 -10.92 7.15 7.21
C ALA A 36 -9.64 7.19 8.05
N ALA A 37 -9.57 6.39 9.12
CA ALA A 37 -8.40 6.30 9.99
C ALA A 37 -7.16 5.72 9.28
N PHE A 38 -7.35 4.81 8.32
CA PHE A 38 -6.26 4.23 7.52
C PHE A 38 -5.43 5.31 6.79
N ALA A 39 -6.03 6.46 6.45
CA ALA A 39 -5.36 7.59 5.77
C ALA A 39 -4.08 8.07 6.47
N VAL A 40 -3.96 7.86 7.80
CA VAL A 40 -2.74 8.19 8.57
C VAL A 40 -1.49 7.52 7.98
N GLY A 41 -1.62 6.30 7.45
CA GLY A 41 -0.48 5.55 6.91
C GLY A 41 0.15 6.24 5.69
N LEU A 42 -0.67 6.60 4.70
CA LEU A 42 -0.16 7.32 3.53
C LEU A 42 0.27 8.74 3.87
N PHE A 43 -0.42 9.41 4.80
CA PHE A 43 -0.02 10.72 5.30
C PHE A 43 1.41 10.70 5.88
N MET A 44 1.76 9.71 6.70
CA MET A 44 3.13 9.52 7.20
C MET A 44 4.13 9.28 6.06
N VAL A 45 3.80 8.37 5.14
CA VAL A 45 4.67 8.05 3.98
C VAL A 45 5.03 9.30 3.20
N VAL A 46 4.03 10.13 2.88
CA VAL A 46 4.22 11.27 1.99
C VAL A 46 4.90 12.44 2.71
N ASN A 47 4.54 12.73 3.97
CA ASN A 47 5.17 13.81 4.74
C ASN A 47 6.64 13.55 5.04
N PHE A 48 6.99 12.31 5.40
CA PHE A 48 8.38 11.94 5.70
C PHE A 48 9.15 11.44 4.47
N LYS A 49 8.52 11.47 3.28
CA LYS A 49 9.12 11.05 2.00
C LYS A 49 9.65 9.62 2.03
N PHE A 50 8.95 8.73 2.73
CA PHE A 50 9.30 7.31 2.77
C PHE A 50 9.09 6.64 1.40
N ASN A 51 9.80 5.54 1.18
CA ASN A 51 9.73 4.81 -0.09
C ASN A 51 8.62 3.75 -0.03
N LEU A 52 7.42 4.11 -0.46
CA LEU A 52 6.32 3.14 -0.63
C LEU A 52 6.31 2.60 -2.06
N PHE A 53 6.32 1.28 -2.23
CA PHE A 53 6.36 0.61 -3.53
C PHE A 53 5.24 1.10 -4.46
N THR A 54 4.00 1.07 -3.99
CA THR A 54 2.79 1.44 -4.74
C THR A 54 2.79 2.89 -5.20
N GLY A 55 3.38 3.81 -4.43
CA GLY A 55 3.60 5.20 -4.87
C GLY A 55 4.82 5.37 -5.77
N LYS A 56 5.89 4.59 -5.58
CA LYS A 56 7.13 4.71 -6.37
C LYS A 56 7.04 4.05 -7.73
N VAL A 57 6.21 3.02 -7.89
CA VAL A 57 6.05 2.31 -9.17
C VAL A 57 5.39 3.19 -10.24
N CYS A 58 4.55 4.16 -9.85
CA CYS A 58 3.89 5.08 -10.77
C CYS A 58 4.86 5.94 -11.60
N TYR A 59 6.09 6.13 -11.12
CA TYR A 59 7.12 6.91 -11.80
C TYR A 59 8.07 6.04 -12.63
N SER A 60 7.78 4.74 -12.79
CA SER A 60 8.71 3.82 -13.46
C SER A 60 8.92 4.16 -14.94
N LEU A 61 7.90 4.69 -15.63
CA LEU A 61 7.99 5.13 -17.03
C LEU A 61 8.92 6.33 -17.23
N ASP A 62 9.21 7.09 -16.16
CA ASP A 62 10.11 8.26 -16.19
C ASP A 62 11.55 7.91 -15.79
N ASN A 63 11.81 6.64 -15.47
CA ASN A 63 13.07 6.20 -14.92
C ASN A 63 13.76 5.17 -15.82
N LYS A 64 15.08 5.04 -15.63
CA LYS A 64 15.91 4.05 -16.34
C LYS A 64 15.53 2.62 -15.92
N PRO A 65 15.81 1.59 -16.75
CA PRO A 65 15.53 0.18 -16.41
C PRO A 65 16.10 -0.28 -15.05
N SER A 66 17.23 0.28 -14.61
CA SER A 66 17.81 0.01 -13.28
C SER A 66 16.90 0.38 -12.09
N TYR A 67 15.87 1.19 -12.32
CA TYR A 67 14.85 1.53 -11.34
C TYR A 67 14.01 0.32 -10.91
N ILE A 68 13.89 -0.71 -11.76
CA ILE A 68 13.17 -1.95 -11.41
C ILE A 68 13.83 -2.62 -10.20
N LEU A 69 15.17 -2.70 -10.16
CA LEU A 69 15.89 -3.25 -9.02
C LEU A 69 15.66 -2.42 -7.75
N ARG A 70 15.59 -1.09 -7.90
CA ARG A 70 15.24 -0.18 -6.79
C ARG A 70 13.82 -0.44 -6.29
N LEU A 71 12.85 -0.64 -7.17
CA LEU A 71 11.47 -0.98 -6.80
C LEU A 71 11.39 -2.31 -6.05
N LEU A 72 12.15 -3.32 -6.47
CA LEU A 72 12.23 -4.60 -5.76
C LEU A 72 12.75 -4.43 -4.33
N ILE A 73 13.80 -3.65 -4.14
CA ILE A 73 14.37 -3.34 -2.81
C ILE A 73 13.35 -2.60 -1.95
N ILE A 74 12.60 -1.68 -2.55
CA ILE A 74 11.54 -0.96 -1.86
C ILE A 74 10.41 -1.90 -1.46
N TRP A 75 9.97 -2.80 -2.35
CA TRP A 75 8.94 -3.79 -2.06
C TRP A 75 9.36 -4.71 -0.90
N VAL A 76 10.61 -5.20 -0.92
CA VAL A 76 11.18 -6.01 0.17
C VAL A 76 11.27 -5.22 1.47
N GLY A 77 11.70 -3.96 1.43
CA GLY A 77 11.71 -3.10 2.60
C GLY A 77 10.32 -2.87 3.18
N ASN A 78 9.32 -2.64 2.34
CA ASN A 78 7.92 -2.53 2.78
C ASN A 78 7.44 -3.81 3.47
N LEU A 79 7.78 -4.99 2.93
CA LEU A 79 7.47 -6.28 3.56
C LEU A 79 8.15 -6.42 4.93
N ILE A 80 9.44 -6.07 5.04
CA ILE A 80 10.16 -6.11 6.32
C ILE A 80 9.48 -5.20 7.36
N GLY A 81 9.09 -3.98 6.96
CA GLY A 81 8.35 -3.07 7.84
C GLY A 81 7.00 -3.64 8.30
N ALA A 82 6.25 -4.24 7.37
CA ALA A 82 4.97 -4.87 7.67
C ALA A 82 5.10 -6.07 8.62
N LEU A 83 6.08 -6.96 8.37
CA LEU A 83 6.42 -8.09 9.23
C LEU A 83 6.80 -7.63 10.64
N ALA A 84 7.63 -6.58 10.74
CA ALA A 84 8.08 -6.05 12.03
C ALA A 84 6.91 -5.52 12.85
N VAL A 85 6.02 -4.71 12.26
CA VAL A 85 4.83 -4.21 12.97
C VAL A 85 3.89 -5.34 13.34
N ALA A 86 3.59 -6.27 12.42
CA ALA A 86 2.74 -7.41 12.72
C ALA A 86 3.29 -8.26 13.89
N GLY A 87 4.60 -8.53 13.89
CA GLY A 87 5.27 -9.25 14.97
C GLY A 87 5.20 -8.51 16.31
N LEU A 88 5.46 -7.20 16.32
CA LEU A 88 5.39 -6.38 17.54
C LEU A 88 3.96 -6.28 18.08
N MET A 89 2.97 -6.07 17.23
CA MET A 89 1.56 -5.96 17.66
C MET A 89 1.03 -7.24 18.27
N ARG A 90 1.52 -8.41 17.81
CA ARG A 90 1.22 -9.72 18.41
C ARG A 90 1.76 -9.89 19.84
N LEU A 91 2.70 -9.06 20.28
CA LEU A 91 3.25 -9.07 21.65
C LEU A 91 2.50 -8.11 22.59
N THR A 92 1.39 -7.53 22.14
CA THR A 92 0.63 -6.52 22.87
C THR A 92 -0.85 -6.90 22.91
N ARG A 93 -1.67 -6.10 23.61
CA ARG A 93 -3.14 -6.23 23.62
C ARG A 93 -3.82 -6.25 22.24
N PHE A 94 -3.10 -5.91 21.17
CA PHE A 94 -3.62 -5.99 19.82
C PHE A 94 -3.70 -7.42 19.29
N ASP A 95 -3.11 -8.42 19.96
CA ASP A 95 -3.30 -9.85 19.68
C ASP A 95 -4.79 -10.25 19.62
N GLY A 96 -5.66 -9.61 20.40
CA GLY A 96 -7.10 -9.79 20.34
C GLY A 96 -7.74 -9.45 18.97
N LEU A 97 -7.04 -8.72 18.09
CA LEU A 97 -7.50 -8.40 16.74
C LEU A 97 -7.12 -9.47 15.69
N ILE A 98 -6.38 -10.52 16.06
CA ILE A 98 -5.89 -11.54 15.11
C ILE A 98 -7.04 -12.28 14.45
N GLU A 99 -8.10 -12.65 15.17
CA GLU A 99 -9.24 -13.38 14.60
C GLU A 99 -10.05 -12.49 13.62
N THR A 100 -10.21 -11.21 13.93
CA THR A 100 -10.76 -10.21 13.00
C THR A 100 -9.90 -10.14 11.73
N CYS A 101 -8.57 -10.09 11.88
CA CYS A 101 -7.65 -10.06 10.76
C CYS A 101 -7.72 -11.33 9.91
N LYS A 102 -7.81 -12.52 10.54
CA LYS A 102 -7.98 -13.80 9.84
C LYS A 102 -9.26 -13.85 9.01
N THR A 103 -10.34 -13.23 9.47
CA THR A 103 -11.60 -13.14 8.72
C THR A 103 -11.42 -12.30 7.45
N ILE A 104 -10.69 -11.18 7.55
CA ILE A 104 -10.32 -10.35 6.39
C ILE A 104 -9.42 -11.13 5.43
N VAL A 105 -8.40 -11.82 5.93
CA VAL A 105 -7.49 -12.63 5.10
C VAL A 105 -8.23 -13.77 4.41
N ALA A 106 -9.15 -14.46 5.09
CA ALA A 106 -9.96 -15.50 4.48
C ALA A 106 -10.83 -14.96 3.33
N ALA A 107 -11.44 -13.78 3.51
CA ALA A 107 -12.20 -13.14 2.44
C ALA A 107 -11.31 -12.75 1.24
N LYS A 108 -10.09 -12.26 1.49
CA LYS A 108 -9.11 -11.91 0.45
C LYS A 108 -8.64 -13.13 -0.36
N LEU A 109 -8.30 -14.22 0.34
CA LEU A 109 -7.81 -15.45 -0.29
C LEU A 109 -8.93 -16.28 -0.94
N GLY A 110 -10.18 -16.17 -0.45
CA GLY A 110 -11.33 -16.87 -1.03
C GLY A 110 -11.78 -16.35 -2.40
N GLY A 111 -11.23 -15.22 -2.87
CA GLY A 111 -11.46 -14.67 -4.20
C GLY A 111 -10.58 -15.33 -5.28
N SER A 112 -10.91 -15.11 -6.55
CA SER A 112 -10.03 -15.55 -7.65
C SER A 112 -8.81 -14.62 -7.78
N TYR A 113 -7.69 -15.16 -8.27
CA TYR A 113 -6.49 -14.35 -8.56
C TYR A 113 -6.76 -13.21 -9.55
N LEU A 114 -7.66 -13.42 -10.51
CA LEU A 114 -8.11 -12.36 -11.42
C LEU A 114 -8.82 -11.24 -10.66
N SER A 115 -9.67 -11.58 -9.69
CA SER A 115 -10.33 -10.59 -8.83
C SER A 115 -9.29 -9.76 -8.06
N SER A 116 -8.33 -10.41 -7.40
CA SER A 116 -7.28 -9.71 -6.63
C SER A 116 -6.42 -8.81 -7.53
N PHE A 117 -6.11 -9.26 -8.75
CA PHE A 117 -5.41 -8.46 -9.75
C PHE A 117 -6.21 -7.21 -10.16
N VAL A 118 -7.49 -7.35 -10.50
CA VAL A 118 -8.36 -6.24 -10.91
C VAL A 118 -8.55 -5.24 -9.76
N LEU A 119 -8.79 -5.72 -8.54
CA LEU A 119 -8.88 -4.87 -7.35
C LEU A 119 -7.56 -4.13 -7.09
N GLY A 120 -6.43 -4.76 -7.36
CA GLY A 120 -5.10 -4.14 -7.30
C GLY A 120 -4.93 -2.99 -8.31
N ILE A 121 -5.51 -3.09 -9.50
CA ILE A 121 -5.48 -2.02 -10.50
C ILE A 121 -6.21 -0.79 -9.96
N PHE A 122 -7.46 -0.95 -9.51
CA PHE A 122 -8.26 0.18 -9.01
C PHE A 122 -7.65 0.81 -7.76
N CYS A 123 -7.05 0.01 -6.86
CA CYS A 123 -6.32 0.54 -5.73
C CYS A 123 -5.23 1.52 -6.19
N ASN A 124 -4.38 1.10 -7.13
CA ASN A 124 -3.19 1.90 -7.42
C ASN A 124 -3.44 3.08 -8.38
N ILE A 125 -4.57 3.09 -9.09
CA ILE A 125 -5.12 4.30 -9.72
C ILE A 125 -5.39 5.37 -8.66
N LEU A 126 -6.02 5.00 -7.54
CA LEU A 126 -6.31 5.92 -6.44
C LEU A 126 -5.05 6.34 -5.67
N ILE A 127 -4.08 5.44 -5.49
CA ILE A 127 -2.77 5.80 -4.91
C ILE A 127 -2.04 6.80 -5.80
N TYR A 128 -2.06 6.63 -7.13
CA TYR A 128 -1.49 7.62 -8.04
C TYR A 128 -2.18 8.97 -7.88
N LEU A 129 -3.52 9.00 -7.89
CA LEU A 129 -4.28 10.24 -7.69
C LEU A 129 -3.92 10.93 -6.36
N ALA A 130 -3.77 10.17 -5.28
CA ALA A 130 -3.36 10.68 -3.98
C ALA A 130 -1.97 11.33 -4.00
N VAL A 131 -0.96 10.58 -4.43
CA VAL A 131 0.46 10.99 -4.36
C VAL A 131 0.75 12.07 -5.40
N HIS A 132 0.24 11.92 -6.62
CA HIS A 132 0.41 12.91 -7.67
C HIS A 132 -0.35 14.20 -7.33
N GLY A 133 -1.59 14.11 -6.84
CA GLY A 133 -2.36 15.26 -6.37
C GLY A 133 -1.66 16.01 -5.24
N TYR A 134 -1.14 15.30 -4.23
CA TYR A 134 -0.34 15.91 -3.16
C TYR A 134 0.88 16.69 -3.69
N SER A 135 1.52 16.18 -4.75
CA SER A 135 2.69 16.84 -5.35
C SER A 135 2.33 18.09 -6.17
N ARG A 136 1.11 18.16 -6.71
CA ARG A 136 0.63 19.26 -7.56
C ARG A 136 -0.01 20.41 -6.78
N PHE A 137 -0.74 20.11 -5.71
CA PHE A 137 -1.40 21.16 -4.94
C PHE A 137 -0.40 21.96 -4.12
N GLU A 138 -0.60 23.26 -3.99
CA GLU A 138 0.20 24.11 -3.09
C GLU A 138 -0.45 24.20 -1.70
N ASN A 139 -1.78 24.27 -1.66
CA ASN A 139 -2.58 24.40 -0.45
C ASN A 139 -2.56 23.11 0.40
N SER A 140 -2.24 23.23 1.69
CA SER A 140 -2.14 22.10 2.62
C SER A 140 -3.45 21.32 2.81
N VAL A 141 -4.60 21.98 2.76
CA VAL A 141 -5.92 21.32 2.86
C VAL A 141 -6.17 20.48 1.61
N ALA A 142 -5.89 21.02 0.42
CA ALA A 142 -6.03 20.27 -0.84
C ALA A 142 -5.07 19.06 -0.90
N LYS A 143 -3.84 19.22 -0.41
CA LYS A 143 -2.88 18.11 -0.25
C LYS A 143 -3.42 17.02 0.65
N PHE A 144 -3.92 17.40 1.84
CA PHE A 144 -4.51 16.43 2.77
C PHE A 144 -5.73 15.75 2.16
N ALA A 145 -6.63 16.50 1.53
CA ALA A 145 -7.81 15.96 0.87
C ALA A 145 -7.45 14.94 -0.22
N ALA A 146 -6.43 15.21 -1.05
CA ALA A 146 -5.96 14.26 -2.05
C ALA A 146 -5.51 12.93 -1.43
N LEU A 147 -4.72 12.99 -0.36
CA LEU A 147 -4.29 11.79 0.37
C LEU A 147 -5.46 11.08 1.03
N PHE A 148 -6.34 11.82 1.70
CA PHE A 148 -7.50 11.28 2.40
C PHE A 148 -8.44 10.56 1.45
N PHE A 149 -8.92 11.22 0.39
CA PHE A 149 -9.87 10.62 -0.53
C PHE A 149 -9.26 9.46 -1.32
N GLY A 150 -8.02 9.58 -1.76
CA GLY A 150 -7.35 8.50 -2.46
C GLY A 150 -7.25 7.24 -1.59
N VAL A 151 -6.99 7.39 -0.29
CA VAL A 151 -6.92 6.26 0.65
C VAL A 151 -8.30 5.75 1.08
N PHE A 152 -9.15 6.66 1.55
CA PHE A 152 -10.47 6.34 2.08
C PHE A 152 -11.26 5.49 1.10
N ILE A 153 -11.30 5.86 -0.18
CA ILE A 153 -12.10 5.16 -1.18
C ILE A 153 -11.57 3.75 -1.43
N PHE A 154 -10.25 3.54 -1.60
CA PHE A 154 -9.76 2.18 -1.89
C PHE A 154 -10.00 1.24 -0.69
N VAL A 155 -9.83 1.73 0.54
CA VAL A 155 -10.05 0.93 1.75
C VAL A 155 -11.54 0.66 1.96
N PHE A 156 -12.38 1.68 1.78
CA PHE A 156 -13.83 1.55 1.89
C PHE A 156 -14.42 0.61 0.83
N CYS A 157 -13.92 0.66 -0.40
CA CYS A 157 -14.34 -0.25 -1.46
C CYS A 157 -13.77 -1.67 -1.29
N GLY A 158 -12.74 -1.86 -0.46
CA GLY A 158 -12.09 -3.16 -0.27
C GLY A 158 -11.17 -3.54 -1.44
N PHE A 159 -10.51 -2.56 -2.06
CA PHE A 159 -9.50 -2.81 -3.08
C PHE A 159 -8.20 -3.36 -2.46
N GLU A 160 -7.38 -3.99 -3.29
CA GLU A 160 -6.20 -4.71 -2.84
C GLU A 160 -4.92 -3.86 -2.95
N HIS A 161 -4.15 -3.79 -1.87
CA HIS A 161 -2.94 -2.97 -1.78
C HIS A 161 -1.81 -3.83 -1.23
N CYS A 162 -0.85 -4.19 -2.07
CA CYS A 162 0.13 -5.24 -1.75
C CYS A 162 0.85 -5.01 -0.42
N VAL A 163 1.19 -3.76 -0.06
CA VAL A 163 1.87 -3.47 1.22
C VAL A 163 0.94 -3.55 2.43
N ALA A 164 -0.34 -3.26 2.28
CA ALA A 164 -1.33 -3.45 3.34
C ALA A 164 -1.60 -4.94 3.54
N ASP A 165 -1.67 -5.69 2.44
CA ASP A 165 -1.87 -7.13 2.44
C ASP A 165 -0.67 -7.88 3.03
N MET A 166 0.56 -7.41 2.84
CA MET A 166 1.73 -7.91 3.58
C MET A 166 1.50 -7.88 5.09
N PHE A 167 0.95 -6.77 5.62
CA PHE A 167 0.63 -6.66 7.04
C PHE A 167 -0.51 -7.60 7.44
N TYR A 168 -1.62 -7.63 6.70
CA TYR A 168 -2.77 -8.48 7.06
C TYR A 168 -2.38 -9.97 7.06
N LEU A 169 -1.67 -10.44 6.03
CA LEU A 169 -1.13 -11.79 5.96
C LEU A 169 -0.19 -12.09 7.13
N ALA A 170 0.73 -11.18 7.43
CA ALA A 170 1.68 -11.33 8.53
C ALA A 170 1.00 -11.38 9.90
N PHE A 171 0.05 -10.49 10.15
CA PHE A 171 -0.62 -10.36 11.42
C PHE A 171 -1.57 -11.54 11.67
N ALA A 172 -2.26 -12.02 10.62
CA ALA A 172 -3.02 -13.26 10.66
C ALA A 172 -2.13 -14.51 10.80
N GLY A 173 -0.85 -14.42 10.44
CA GLY A 173 0.08 -15.55 10.40
C GLY A 173 -0.12 -16.47 9.19
N SER A 174 -0.62 -15.93 8.08
CA SER A 174 -0.94 -16.68 6.86
C SER A 174 0.16 -16.53 5.81
N PHE A 175 1.14 -17.42 5.85
CA PHE A 175 2.24 -17.51 4.86
C PHE A 175 2.19 -18.84 4.10
N THR A 176 1.11 -19.05 3.36
CA THR A 176 0.94 -20.23 2.50
C THR A 176 1.37 -19.93 1.06
N ALA A 177 1.49 -20.95 0.22
CA ALA A 177 1.69 -20.76 -1.22
C ALA A 177 0.56 -19.91 -1.84
N GLU A 178 -0.68 -20.11 -1.40
CA GLU A 178 -1.84 -19.32 -1.80
C GLU A 178 -1.68 -17.84 -1.44
N SER A 179 -1.24 -17.52 -0.21
CA SER A 179 -0.94 -16.14 0.20
C SER A 179 0.11 -15.48 -0.69
N LEU A 180 1.14 -16.22 -1.10
CA LEU A 180 2.20 -15.71 -1.97
C LEU A 180 1.68 -15.44 -3.38
N PHE A 181 0.88 -16.35 -3.96
CA PHE A 181 0.25 -16.13 -5.26
C PHE A 181 -0.73 -14.95 -5.22
N PHE A 182 -1.58 -14.88 -4.20
CA PHE A 182 -2.47 -13.74 -3.97
C PHE A 182 -1.67 -12.42 -3.96
N LEU A 183 -0.62 -12.34 -3.15
CA LEU A 183 0.21 -11.13 -3.04
C LEU A 183 0.91 -10.78 -4.36
N LEU A 184 1.33 -11.78 -5.14
CA LEU A 184 1.89 -11.58 -6.48
C LEU A 184 0.87 -10.94 -7.42
N PHE A 185 -0.36 -11.48 -7.51
CA PHE A 185 -1.40 -10.94 -8.38
C PHE A 185 -1.85 -9.54 -7.96
N VAL A 186 -1.96 -9.27 -6.65
CA VAL A 186 -2.21 -7.90 -6.15
C VAL A 186 -1.07 -6.96 -6.54
N THR A 187 0.19 -7.38 -6.37
CA THR A 187 1.37 -6.57 -6.75
C THR A 187 1.36 -6.26 -8.24
N LEU A 188 1.07 -7.24 -9.10
CA LEU A 188 0.94 -7.04 -10.55
C LEU A 188 -0.21 -6.07 -10.89
N GLY A 189 -1.36 -6.22 -10.23
CA GLY A 189 -2.48 -5.31 -10.37
C GLY A 189 -2.10 -3.88 -9.98
N ASN A 190 -1.43 -3.71 -8.83
CA ASN A 190 -0.95 -2.41 -8.39
C ASN A 190 0.06 -1.80 -9.38
N ILE A 191 0.98 -2.60 -9.95
CA ILE A 191 1.88 -2.11 -11.00
C ILE A 191 1.06 -1.56 -12.18
N VAL A 192 0.14 -2.35 -12.73
CA VAL A 192 -0.69 -1.92 -13.88
C VAL A 192 -1.48 -0.66 -13.56
N GLY A 193 -2.18 -0.61 -12.42
CA GLY A 193 -2.96 0.56 -12.00
C GLY A 193 -2.11 1.82 -11.80
N GLY A 194 -0.90 1.67 -11.26
CA GLY A 194 0.01 2.80 -11.05
C GLY A 194 0.60 3.37 -12.32
N LEU A 195 0.69 2.56 -13.39
CA LEU A 195 1.22 2.99 -14.68
C LEU A 195 0.15 3.49 -15.65
N LEU A 196 -1.12 3.17 -15.40
CA LEU A 196 -2.22 3.48 -16.32
C LEU A 196 -2.33 4.98 -16.60
N LEU A 197 -2.48 5.82 -15.55
CA LEU A 197 -2.63 7.26 -15.71
C LEU A 197 -1.34 7.94 -16.22
N PRO A 198 -0.13 7.64 -15.70
CA PRO A 198 1.12 8.12 -16.29
C PRO A 198 1.29 7.76 -17.77
N ALA A 199 0.91 6.55 -18.18
CA ALA A 199 1.00 6.13 -19.58
C ALA A 199 0.03 6.92 -20.46
N VAL A 200 -1.22 7.08 -20.02
CA VAL A 200 -2.22 7.90 -20.73
C VAL A 200 -1.73 9.34 -20.85
N ASP A 201 -1.25 9.93 -19.76
CA ASP A 201 -0.70 11.29 -19.76
C ASP A 201 0.40 11.47 -20.82
N LYS A 202 1.38 10.56 -20.86
CA LYS A 202 2.44 10.59 -21.88
C LYS A 202 1.92 10.44 -23.32
N LEU A 203 0.87 9.65 -23.53
CA LEU A 203 0.32 9.40 -24.87
C LEU A 203 -0.46 10.60 -25.40
N VAL A 204 -1.15 11.34 -24.53
CA VAL A 204 -2.02 12.46 -24.94
C VAL A 204 -1.52 13.85 -24.50
N ASN A 205 -0.40 13.94 -23.80
CA ASN A 205 0.17 15.15 -23.21
C ASN A 205 -0.80 15.91 -22.28
N LEU A 206 -1.37 15.20 -21.30
CA LEU A 206 -2.26 15.75 -20.25
C LEU A 206 -1.43 16.54 -19.21
N LYS A 207 -0.94 17.71 -19.62
CA LYS A 207 -0.10 18.64 -18.86
C LYS A 207 -0.09 18.51 -17.34
#